data_AF-A0A6J4EB53-F1
#
_entry.id   AF-A0A6J4EB53-F1
#
_cell.length_a   1.000
_cell.length_b   1.000
_cell.length_c   1.000
_cell.angle_alpha   90.00
_cell.angle_beta   90.00
_cell.angle_gamma   90.00
#
_symmetry.space_group_name_H-M   'P 1'
#
loop_
_entity.id
_entity.type
_entity.pdbx_description
1 polymer ?
#
loop_
_entity_poly.entity_id
_entity_poly.type
_entity_poly.pdbx_seq_one_letter_code
_entity_poly.pdbx_strand_id
1 'polypeptide(L)' 'MADNLRWRQKRDRDHKLINDCWVTECGYTIAICRLPNNRYTITAPGGSAPFAYTNERDDITPLILAHKEAQAVPA' A
#
# COMPACT_ATOMS: atom_id res chain seq x y z
N MET A 1 -3.32 -15.06 -8.68
CA MET A 1 -2.33 -14.23 -7.96
C MET A 1 -2.91 -12.91 -7.39
N ALA A 2 -4.24 -12.71 -7.41
CA ALA A 2 -4.88 -11.49 -6.88
C ALA A 2 -5.39 -11.59 -5.43
N ASP A 3 -5.48 -12.81 -4.87
CA ASP A 3 -6.18 -13.03 -3.60
C ASP A 3 -5.56 -12.28 -2.42
N ASN A 4 -4.23 -12.14 -2.38
CA ASN A 4 -3.52 -11.47 -1.28
C ASN A 4 -3.43 -9.93 -1.37
N LEU A 5 -4.16 -9.31 -2.31
CA LEU A 5 -4.23 -7.85 -2.46
C LEU A 5 -5.52 -7.27 -1.87
N ARG A 6 -6.30 -8.05 -1.12
CA ARG A 6 -7.44 -7.52 -0.38
C ARG A 6 -6.98 -6.53 0.67
N TRP A 7 -7.67 -5.40 0.76
CA TRP A 7 -7.36 -4.35 1.71
C TRP A 7 -8.16 -4.57 2.99
N ARG A 8 -7.48 -4.48 4.12
CA ARG A 8 -8.10 -4.41 5.44
C ARG A 8 -7.74 -3.09 6.07
N GLN A 9 -8.67 -2.47 6.77
CA GLN A 9 -8.40 -1.21 7.45
C GLN A 9 -7.31 -1.42 8.51
N LYS A 10 -6.27 -0.58 8.46
CA LYS A 10 -5.12 -0.69 9.36
C LYS A 10 -5.55 -0.29 10.77
N ARG A 11 -5.03 -0.99 11.77
CA ARG A 11 -5.22 -0.68 13.18
C ARG A 11 -3.92 -0.13 13.76
N ASP A 12 -4.06 0.85 14.63
CA ASP A 12 -2.97 1.37 15.45
C ASP A 12 -2.66 0.41 16.61
N ARG A 13 -1.62 0.71 17.40
CA ARG A 13 -1.17 -0.08 18.56
C ARG A 13 -2.28 -0.30 19.59
N ASP A 14 -3.17 0.67 19.75
CA ASP A 14 -4.34 0.58 20.63
C ASP A 14 -5.53 -0.16 20.00
N HIS A 15 -5.31 -0.92 18.93
CA HIS A 15 -6.35 -1.62 18.13
C HIS A 15 -7.42 -0.70 17.51
N LYS A 16 -7.22 0.61 17.54
CA LYS A 16 -8.11 1.60 16.91
C LYS A 16 -7.90 1.60 15.40
N LEU A 17 -8.99 1.73 14.64
CA LEU A 17 -8.93 1.86 13.19
C LEU A 17 -8.28 3.19 12.82
N ILE A 18 -7.29 3.14 11.92
CA ILE A 18 -6.69 4.33 11.33
C ILE A 18 -7.56 4.74 10.14
N ASN A 19 -7.96 6.01 10.11
CA ASN A 19 -8.74 6.51 8.98
C ASN A 19 -7.87 6.61 7.72
N ASP A 20 -8.46 6.33 6.57
CA ASP A 20 -7.80 6.40 5.27
C ASP A 20 -6.48 5.62 5.14
N CYS A 21 -6.32 4.57 5.94
CA CYS A 21 -5.15 3.71 5.92
C CYS A 21 -5.55 2.24 5.94
N TRP A 22 -4.97 1.48 5.01
CA TRP A 22 -5.24 0.07 4.80
C TRP A 22 -3.94 -0.71 4.70
N VAL A 23 -4.04 -2.01 4.95
CA VAL A 23 -2.97 -2.97 4.75
C VAL A 23 -3.46 -4.11 3.88
N THR A 24 -2.64 -4.54 2.92
CA THR A 24 -2.92 -5.74 2.11
C THR A 24 -2.56 -7.00 2.89
N GLU A 25 -3.10 -8.15 2.49
CA GLU A 25 -2.74 -9.43 3.13
C GLU A 25 -1.26 -9.79 2.93
N CYS A 26 -0.62 -9.28 1.87
CA CYS A 26 0.83 -9.33 1.68
C CYS A 26 1.63 -8.29 2.49
N GLY A 27 0.99 -7.47 3.32
CA GLY A 27 1.68 -6.52 4.22
C GLY A 27 2.00 -5.15 3.63
N TYR A 28 1.55 -4.82 2.42
CA TYR A 28 1.72 -3.47 1.87
C TYR A 28 0.78 -2.50 2.59
N THR A 29 1.29 -1.32 2.94
CA THR A 29 0.45 -0.26 3.51
C THR A 29 0.02 0.70 2.41
N ILE A 30 -1.28 1.01 2.37
CA ILE A 30 -1.88 1.99 1.47
C ILE A 30 -2.48 3.08 2.33
N ALA A 31 -2.11 4.33 2.12
CA ALA A 31 -2.66 5.46 2.88
C ALA A 31 -2.99 6.63 1.97
N ILE A 32 -4.08 7.37 2.26
CA ILE A 32 -4.35 8.63 1.55
C ILE A 32 -3.54 9.75 2.21
N CYS A 33 -2.69 10.40 1.43
CA CYS A 33 -2.04 11.65 1.79
C CYS A 33 -2.80 12.81 1.14
N ARG A 34 -3.17 13.83 1.93
CA ARG A 34 -4.08 14.90 1.49
C ARG A 34 -3.36 16.21 1.06
N LEU A 35 -2.05 16.18 0.86
CA LEU A 35 -1.25 17.40 0.61
C LEU A 35 -0.30 17.23 -0.58
N PRO A 36 -0.29 18.14 -1.58
CA PRO A 36 -1.26 19.22 -1.86
C PRO A 36 -2.59 18.74 -2.48
N ASN A 37 -2.65 17.48 -2.93
CA ASN A 37 -3.85 16.83 -3.47
C ASN A 37 -4.03 15.46 -2.79
N ASN A 38 -5.25 14.93 -2.79
CA ASN A 38 -5.49 13.57 -2.31
C ASN A 38 -4.80 12.55 -3.23
N ARG A 39 -3.79 11.87 -2.69
CA ARG A 39 -3.07 10.78 -3.37
C ARG A 39 -3.03 9.56 -2.49
N TYR A 40 -3.14 8.38 -3.08
CA TYR A 40 -2.75 7.14 -2.46
C TYR A 40 -1.23 7.05 -2.43
N THR A 41 -0.72 6.65 -1.27
CA THR A 41 0.69 6.35 -1.03
C THR A 41 0.80 4.86 -0.75
N ILE A 42 1.79 4.20 -1.38
CA ILE A 42 1.98 2.76 -1.27
C ILE A 42 3.35 2.52 -0.64
N THR A 43 3.36 1.84 0.49
CA THR A 43 4.57 1.50 1.25
C THR A 43 4.75 -0.01 1.27
N ALA A 44 5.97 -0.46 0.97
CA ALA A 44 6.32 -1.87 0.96
C ALA A 44 6.26 -2.48 2.38
N PRO A 45 6.06 -3.81 2.52
CA PRO A 45 6.12 -4.48 3.81
C PRO A 45 7.45 -4.22 4.52
N GLY A 46 7.39 -3.75 5.77
CA GLY A 46 8.59 -3.37 6.54
C GLY A 46 9.24 -2.05 6.12
N GLY A 47 8.79 -1.42 5.03
CA GLY A 47 9.28 -0.12 4.58
C GLY A 47 8.80 1.02 5.47
N SER A 48 9.66 2.03 5.65
CA SER A 48 9.32 3.24 6.41
C SER A 48 8.86 4.41 5.52
N ALA A 49 9.02 4.31 4.21
CA ALA A 49 8.65 5.33 3.24
C ALA A 49 7.90 4.73 2.04
N PRO A 50 6.94 5.46 1.45
CA PRO A 50 6.24 5.01 0.26
C PRO A 50 7.18 4.94 -0.95
N PHE A 51 7.01 3.91 -1.77
CA PHE A 51 7.76 3.74 -3.02
C PHE A 51 6.97 4.24 -4.24
N ALA A 52 5.64 4.39 -4.11
CA ALA A 52 4.77 4.82 -5.18
C ALA A 52 3.64 5.71 -4.68
N TYR A 53 3.16 6.56 -5.60
CA TYR A 53 2.10 7.53 -5.40
C TYR A 53 1.16 7.50 -6.61
N THR A 54 -0.14 7.45 -6.39
CA THR A 54 -1.15 7.54 -7.46
C THR A 54 -2.40 8.26 -6.98
N ASN A 55 -3.13 8.90 -7.89
CA ASN A 55 -4.45 9.46 -7.60
C ASN A 55 -5.58 8.45 -7.89
N GLU A 56 -5.28 7.38 -8.65
CA GLU A 56 -6.24 6.39 -9.13
C GLU A 56 -6.17 5.15 -8.24
N ARG A 57 -7.33 4.65 -7.81
CA ARG A 57 -7.38 3.45 -6.96
C ARG A 57 -6.96 2.19 -7.73
N ASP A 58 -7.35 2.11 -9.00
CA ASP A 58 -7.09 0.97 -9.87
C ASP A 58 -5.59 0.78 -10.19
N ASP A 59 -4.78 1.83 -10.08
CA ASP A 59 -3.32 1.77 -10.25
C ASP A 59 -2.59 1.06 -9.11
N ILE A 60 -3.20 0.95 -7.93
CA ILE A 60 -2.49 0.47 -6.73
C ILE A 60 -2.11 -1.01 -6.87
N THR A 61 -3.01 -1.82 -7.39
CA THR A 61 -2.76 -3.25 -7.65
C THR A 61 -1.59 -3.46 -8.62
N PRO A 62 -1.59 -2.90 -9.84
CA PRO A 62 -0.47 -3.06 -10.77
C PRO A 62 0.85 -2.50 -10.22
N LEU A 63 0.83 -1.38 -9.47
CA LEU A 63 2.03 -0.86 -8.81
C LEU A 63 2.63 -1.83 -7.78
N ILE A 64 1.78 -2.49 -6.98
CA ILE A 64 2.23 -3.50 -6.02
C ILE A 64 2.77 -4.74 -6.74
N LEU A 65 2.12 -5.19 -7.82
CA LEU A 65 2.58 -6.35 -8.60
C LEU A 65 3.94 -6.07 -9.24
N ALA A 66 4.10 -4.92 -9.91
CA ALA A 66 5.36 -4.52 -10.52
C ALA A 66 6.50 -4.43 -9.49
N HIS A 67 6.22 -3.92 -8.29
CA HIS A 67 7.21 -3.87 -7.21
C HIS A 67 7.62 -5.26 -6.71
N LYS A 68 6.66 -6.21 -6.59
CA LYS A 68 6.97 -7.60 -6.25
C LYS A 68 7.83 -8.28 -7.31
N GLU A 69 7.51 -8.08 -8.58
CA GLU A 69 8.27 -8.61 -9.71
C GLU A 69 9.71 -8.06 -9.70
N ALA A 70 9.88 -6.76 -9.47
CA ALA A 70 11.19 -6.13 -9.36
C ALA A 70 12.04 -6.69 -8.19
N GLN A 71 11.42 -7.09 -7.08
CA GLN A 71 12.13 -7.73 -5.95
C GLN A 71 12.45 -9.20 -6.19
N ALA A 72 11.72 -9.89 -7.06
CA ALA A 72 11.92 -11.32 -7.34
C ALA A 72 13.12 -11.59 -8.26
N VAL A 73 13.68 -10.55 -8.89
CA VAL A 73 14.88 -10.67 -9.71
C VAL A 73 16.12 -10.60 -8.78
N PRO A 74 16.86 -11.71 -8.59
CA PRO A 74 18.15 -11.63 -7.91
C PRO A 74 19.11 -10.78 -8.75
N ALA A 75 19.87 -9.91 -8.07
CA ALA A 75 20.92 -9.09 -8.68
C ALA A 75 22.04 -9.94 -9.28
#